data_AF-J9DXU5-F1
#
_entry.id   AF-J9DXU5-F1
#
_cell.length_a   1.000
_cell.length_b   1.000
_cell.length_c   1.000
_cell.angle_alpha   90.00
_cell.angle_beta   90.00
_cell.angle_gamma   90.00
#
_symmetry.space_group_name_H-M   'P 1'
#
loop_
_entity.id
_entity.type
_entity.pdbx_description
1 polymer ?
#
loop_
_entity_poly.entity_id
_entity_poly.type
_entity_poly.pdbx_seq_one_letter_code
_entity_poly.pdbx_strand_id
1 'polypeptide(L)'
;VVIGHTHLFSLEYIGNVRQLWNLLKANENLSQIIFNSSLSVDSFLLISATVLAYRVHLRILQQKQRKSKCTALSPSGWLMLWFHRFMRLIPAYLITFLIIYLIFQHIGDGPMWSQQNGIFGARCDSNDIWRQLLFVSNFFPNECMPWMWYLALDTQFYM
;
A
#
# COMPACT_ATOMS: atom_id res chain seq x y z
N VAL A 1 -5.80 -6.50 -5.85
CA VAL A 1 -4.60 -6.21 -5.02
C VAL A 1 -4.63 -6.88 -3.66
N VAL A 2 -5.45 -6.45 -2.69
CA VAL A 2 -5.37 -6.91 -1.27
C VAL A 2 -5.46 -8.43 -1.11
N ILE A 3 -6.53 -9.06 -1.61
CA ILE A 3 -6.75 -10.52 -1.49
C ILE A 3 -5.58 -11.33 -2.07
N GLY A 4 -5.05 -10.90 -3.21
CA GLY A 4 -3.92 -11.60 -3.82
C GLY A 4 -2.64 -11.48 -3.00
N HIS A 5 -2.34 -10.28 -2.49
CA HIS A 5 -1.18 -10.07 -1.63
C HIS A 5 -1.30 -10.81 -0.29
N THR A 6 -2.49 -10.86 0.33
CA THR A 6 -2.68 -11.63 1.57
C THR A 6 -2.40 -13.12 1.35
N HIS A 7 -2.81 -13.67 0.20
CA HIS A 7 -2.50 -15.07 -0.13
C HIS A 7 -1.03 -15.27 -0.51
N LEU A 8 -0.43 -14.37 -1.29
CA LEU A 8 0.99 -14.46 -1.65
C LEU A 8 1.90 -14.43 -0.41
N PHE A 9 1.68 -13.49 0.52
CA PHE A 9 2.46 -13.41 1.75
C PHE A 9 2.23 -14.63 2.66
N SER A 10 1.06 -15.26 2.62
CA SER A 10 0.81 -16.50 3.38
C SER A 10 1.56 -17.73 2.83
N LEU A 11 2.05 -17.70 1.58
CA LEU A 11 2.71 -18.85 0.97
C LEU A 11 4.00 -19.26 1.68
N GLU A 12 4.69 -18.31 2.34
CA GLU A 12 5.92 -18.60 3.08
C GLU A 12 5.70 -19.44 4.34
N TYR A 13 4.46 -19.53 4.83
CA TYR A 13 4.11 -20.28 6.04
C TYR A 13 3.51 -21.66 5.73
N ILE A 14 3.63 -22.14 4.50
CA ILE A 14 3.04 -23.42 4.09
C ILE A 14 3.96 -24.57 4.46
N GLY A 15 3.48 -25.43 5.37
CA GLY A 15 4.19 -26.65 5.77
C GLY A 15 4.07 -27.83 4.79
N ASN A 16 3.08 -27.81 3.88
CA ASN A 16 2.83 -28.92 2.94
C ASN A 16 2.57 -28.43 1.51
N VAL A 17 3.63 -28.45 0.70
CA VAL A 17 3.59 -28.00 -0.71
C VAL A 17 2.67 -28.88 -1.57
N ARG A 18 2.56 -30.18 -1.28
CA ARG A 18 1.72 -31.09 -2.06
C ARG A 18 0.24 -30.82 -1.85
N GLN A 19 -0.15 -30.50 -0.60
CA GLN A 19 -1.51 -30.08 -0.30
C GLN A 19 -1.86 -28.76 -0.98
N LEU A 20 -0.95 -27.78 -0.93
CA LEU A 20 -1.12 -26.52 -1.66
C LEU A 20 -1.32 -26.76 -3.16
N TRP A 21 -0.46 -27.59 -3.77
CA TRP A 21 -0.55 -27.90 -5.21
C TRP A 21 -1.90 -28.51 -5.58
N ASN A 22 -2.42 -29.43 -4.76
CA ASN A 22 -3.72 -30.03 -4.98
C ASN A 22 -4.86 -29.00 -4.87
N LEU A 23 -4.77 -28.06 -3.92
CA LEU A 23 -5.75 -26.98 -3.75
C LEU A 23 -5.71 -25.97 -4.91
N LEU A 24 -4.51 -25.62 -5.38
CA LEU A 24 -4.34 -24.72 -6.52
C LEU A 24 -4.89 -25.34 -7.80
N LYS A 25 -4.63 -26.63 -8.01
CA LYS A 25 -5.15 -27.39 -9.16
C LYS A 25 -6.66 -27.59 -9.10
N ALA A 26 -7.25 -27.74 -7.91
CA ALA A 26 -8.71 -27.83 -7.77
C ALA A 26 -9.40 -26.50 -8.15
N ASN A 27 -8.74 -25.37 -7.96
CA ASN A 27 -9.26 -24.03 -8.20
C ASN A 27 -8.37 -23.23 -9.16
N GLU A 28 -8.20 -23.72 -10.39
CA GLU A 28 -7.25 -23.14 -11.36
C GLU A 28 -7.52 -21.64 -11.62
N ASN A 29 -8.80 -21.26 -11.75
CA ASN A 29 -9.20 -19.87 -12.00
C ASN A 29 -8.80 -18.92 -10.85
N LEU A 30 -9.04 -19.33 -9.61
CA LEU A 30 -8.69 -18.51 -8.45
C LEU A 30 -7.17 -18.43 -8.26
N SER A 31 -6.47 -19.54 -8.52
CA SER A 31 -5.02 -19.60 -8.47
C SER A 31 -4.39 -18.59 -9.43
N GLN A 32 -4.89 -18.52 -10.67
CA GLN A 32 -4.43 -17.53 -11.63
C GLN A 32 -4.66 -16.08 -11.14
N ILE A 33 -5.78 -15.78 -10.50
CA ILE A 33 -6.06 -14.45 -9.96
C ILE A 33 -5.07 -14.09 -8.83
N ILE A 34 -4.76 -15.05 -7.94
CA ILE A 34 -3.85 -14.83 -6.82
C ILE A 34 -2.43 -14.56 -7.33
N PHE A 35 -1.92 -15.37 -8.25
CA PHE A 35 -0.57 -15.21 -8.80
C PHE A 35 -0.41 -13.95 -9.65
N ASN A 36 -1.45 -13.53 -10.38
CA ASN A 36 -1.42 -12.28 -11.16
C ASN A 36 -1.72 -11.03 -10.33
N SER A 37 -1.78 -11.12 -9.00
CA SER A 37 -2.18 -9.99 -8.17
C SER A 37 -1.16 -8.85 -8.10
N SER A 38 0.11 -9.09 -8.42
CA SER A 38 1.12 -8.04 -8.58
C SER A 38 0.83 -7.15 -9.79
N LEU A 39 0.39 -7.74 -10.92
CA LEU A 39 -0.02 -6.98 -12.12
C LEU A 39 -1.27 -6.11 -11.85
N SER A 40 -2.12 -6.53 -10.91
CA SER A 40 -3.28 -5.73 -10.49
C SER A 40 -2.88 -4.40 -9.84
N VAL A 41 -1.64 -4.26 -9.33
CA VAL A 41 -1.14 -3.00 -8.78
C VAL A 41 -0.99 -1.94 -9.87
N ASP A 42 -0.47 -2.32 -11.04
CA ASP A 42 -0.29 -1.39 -12.17
C ASP A 42 -1.63 -0.84 -12.65
N SER A 43 -2.65 -1.70 -12.70
CA SER A 43 -4.02 -1.29 -13.04
C SER A 43 -4.59 -0.31 -12.01
N PHE A 44 -4.34 -0.55 -10.72
CA PHE A 44 -4.76 0.36 -9.64
C PHE A 44 -4.08 1.74 -9.79
N LEU A 45 -2.77 1.76 -10.04
CA LEU A 45 -2.01 2.99 -10.24
C LEU A 45 -2.50 3.76 -11.47
N LEU A 46 -2.79 3.06 -12.58
CA LEU A 46 -3.34 3.66 -13.80
C LEU A 46 -4.71 4.29 -13.56
N ILE A 47 -5.60 3.61 -12.83
CA ILE A 47 -6.91 4.16 -12.45
C ILE A 47 -6.73 5.39 -11.55
N SER A 48 -5.85 5.31 -10.53
CA SER A 48 -5.52 6.43 -9.63
C SER A 48 -5.04 7.65 -10.42
N ALA A 49 -4.10 7.46 -11.35
CA ALA A 49 -3.56 8.50 -12.22
C ALA A 49 -4.63 9.10 -13.14
N THR A 50 -5.50 8.27 -13.72
CA THR A 50 -6.58 8.74 -14.60
C THR A 50 -7.60 9.60 -13.84
N VAL A 51 -7.98 9.18 -12.64
CA VAL A 51 -8.88 9.95 -11.77
C VAL A 51 -8.24 11.26 -11.33
N LEU A 52 -6.94 11.26 -11.03
CA LEU A 52 -6.19 12.46 -10.73
C LEU A 52 -6.21 13.45 -11.91
N ALA A 53 -5.85 12.97 -13.11
CA ALA A 53 -5.85 13.77 -14.31
C ALA A 53 -7.23 14.39 -14.59
N TYR A 54 -8.30 13.60 -14.43
CA TYR A 54 -9.68 14.08 -14.57
C TYR A 54 -10.03 15.17 -13.53
N ARG A 55 -9.66 14.99 -12.26
CA ARG A 55 -9.91 15.99 -11.20
C ARG A 55 -9.15 17.29 -11.45
N VAL A 56 -7.90 17.20 -11.91
CA VAL A 56 -7.10 18.37 -12.29
C VAL A 56 -7.74 19.09 -13.48
N HIS A 57 -8.17 18.34 -14.50
CA HIS A 57 -8.88 18.89 -15.66
C HIS A 57 -10.15 19.65 -15.25
N LEU A 58 -11.01 19.05 -14.42
CA LEU A 58 -12.21 19.71 -13.90
C LEU A 58 -11.91 21.00 -13.13
N ARG A 59 -10.85 21.01 -12.31
CA ARG A 59 -10.43 22.22 -11.59
C ARG A 59 -9.99 23.34 -12.53
N ILE A 60 -9.25 22.99 -13.58
CA ILE A 60 -8.83 23.96 -14.60
C ILE A 60 -10.06 24.59 -15.29
N LEU A 61 -11.06 23.78 -15.63
CA LEU A 61 -12.32 24.28 -16.21
C LEU A 61 -13.09 25.19 -15.25
N GLN A 62 -13.24 24.79 -13.99
CA GLN A 62 -13.94 25.59 -12.97
C GLN A 62 -13.26 26.94 -12.72
N GLN A 63 -11.93 27.00 -12.80
CA GLN A 63 -11.19 28.25 -12.65
C GLN A 63 -11.37 29.19 -13.84
N LYS A 64 -11.39 28.66 -15.07
CA LYS A 64 -11.71 29.46 -16.27
C LYS A 64 -13.07 30.13 -16.14
N GLN A 65 -14.06 29.44 -15.56
CA GLN A 65 -15.39 30.02 -15.30
C GLN A 65 -15.41 31.04 -14.17
N ARG A 66 -14.67 30.82 -13.08
CA ARG A 66 -14.67 31.71 -11.89
C ARG A 66 -13.82 32.98 -12.03
N LYS A 67 -13.10 33.20 -13.15
CA LYS A 67 -12.11 34.29 -13.31
C LYS A 67 -11.19 34.45 -12.08
N SER A 68 -10.90 33.33 -11.40
CA SER A 68 -10.09 33.34 -10.18
C SER A 68 -8.62 33.49 -10.54
N LYS A 69 -7.91 34.40 -9.84
CA LYS A 69 -6.48 34.65 -10.04
C LYS A 69 -5.58 33.51 -9.51
N CYS A 70 -6.12 32.59 -8.71
CA CYS A 70 -5.36 31.44 -8.21
C CYS A 70 -5.39 30.33 -9.27
N THR A 71 -4.28 30.14 -9.97
CA THR A 71 -4.08 29.07 -10.96
C THR A 71 -4.12 27.69 -10.29
N ALA A 72 -4.82 26.72 -10.88
CA ALA A 72 -4.92 25.33 -10.42
C ALA A 72 -3.56 24.62 -10.52
N LEU A 73 -2.73 25.10 -11.45
CA LEU A 73 -1.32 24.75 -11.60
C LEU A 73 -0.37 25.64 -10.78
N SER A 74 -0.87 26.58 -9.98
CA SER A 74 -0.01 27.29 -9.03
C SER A 74 0.54 26.26 -8.04
N PRO A 75 1.81 26.38 -7.61
CA PRO A 75 2.39 25.56 -6.55
C PRO A 75 1.49 25.51 -5.30
N SER A 76 0.83 26.62 -4.95
CA SER A 76 -0.09 26.70 -3.81
C SER A 76 -1.38 25.88 -3.98
N GLY A 77 -1.94 25.82 -5.19
CA GLY A 77 -3.15 25.03 -5.48
C GLY A 77 -2.88 23.52 -5.50
N TRP A 78 -1.69 23.15 -5.97
CA TRP A 78 -1.18 21.79 -5.95
C TRP A 78 -0.85 21.31 -4.52
N LEU A 79 -0.19 22.16 -3.72
CA LEU A 79 0.06 21.87 -2.29
C LEU A 79 -1.24 21.68 -1.49
N MET A 80 -2.29 22.45 -1.78
CA MET A 80 -3.59 22.28 -1.13
C MET A 80 -4.25 20.93 -1.48
N LEU A 81 -4.16 20.50 -2.74
CA LEU A 81 -4.64 19.19 -3.18
C LEU A 81 -3.91 18.05 -2.46
N TRP A 82 -2.60 18.17 -2.43
CA TRP A 82 -1.70 17.25 -1.77
C TRP A 82 -1.99 17.16 -0.27
N PHE A 83 -2.04 18.29 0.41
CA PHE A 83 -2.32 18.35 1.85
C PHE A 83 -3.68 17.72 2.19
N HIS A 84 -4.73 18.02 1.43
CA HIS A 84 -6.05 17.41 1.64
C HIS A 84 -6.02 15.89 1.46
N ARG A 85 -5.23 15.37 0.51
CA ARG A 85 -5.07 13.92 0.32
C ARG A 85 -4.34 13.30 1.52
N PHE A 86 -3.24 13.90 1.94
CA PHE A 86 -2.44 13.41 3.06
C PHE A 86 -3.20 13.42 4.38
N MET A 87 -3.94 14.50 4.69
CA MET A 87 -4.77 14.58 5.91
C MET A 87 -5.84 13.48 5.98
N ARG A 88 -6.30 12.98 4.82
CA ARG A 88 -7.24 11.85 4.76
C ARG A 88 -6.55 10.49 4.92
N LEU A 89 -5.35 10.33 4.37
CA LEU A 89 -4.65 9.03 4.29
C LEU A 89 -3.79 8.75 5.53
N ILE A 90 -3.06 9.76 6.00
CA ILE A 90 -2.11 9.66 7.12
C ILE A 90 -2.75 9.06 8.38
N PRO A 91 -3.96 9.48 8.84
CA PRO A 91 -4.48 9.00 10.13
C PRO A 91 -4.67 7.47 10.13
N ALA A 92 -5.29 6.94 9.08
CA ALA A 92 -5.49 5.50 8.93
C ALA A 92 -4.17 4.74 8.77
N TYR A 93 -3.23 5.31 8.01
CA TYR A 93 -1.89 4.76 7.84
C TYR A 93 -1.14 4.66 9.17
N LEU A 94 -1.07 5.75 9.93
CA LEU A 94 -0.38 5.82 11.21
C LEU A 94 -1.01 4.89 12.25
N ILE A 95 -2.35 4.85 12.34
CA ILE A 95 -3.03 3.94 13.25
C ILE A 95 -2.66 2.49 12.93
N THR A 96 -2.70 2.11 11.64
CA THR A 96 -2.35 0.75 11.23
C THR A 96 -0.89 0.42 11.54
N PHE A 97 0.02 1.34 11.24
CA PHE A 97 1.44 1.22 11.55
C PHE A 97 1.68 1.09 13.06
N LEU A 98 1.05 1.92 13.89
CA LEU A 98 1.20 1.89 15.35
C LEU A 98 0.63 0.61 15.96
N ILE A 99 -0.50 0.12 15.46
CA ILE A 99 -1.05 -1.17 15.90
C ILE A 99 -0.05 -2.29 15.62
N ILE A 100 0.54 -2.28 14.42
CA ILE A 100 1.53 -3.28 14.03
C ILE A 100 2.79 -3.18 14.90
N TYR A 101 3.33 -1.97 15.03
CA TYR A 101 4.56 -1.69 15.76
C TYR A 101 4.45 -1.95 17.27
N LEU A 102 3.37 -1.49 17.92
CA LEU A 102 3.24 -1.54 19.38
C LEU A 102 2.51 -2.77 19.90
N ILE A 103 1.56 -3.31 19.14
CA ILE A 103 0.62 -4.31 19.64
C ILE A 103 0.87 -5.65 18.95
N PHE A 104 0.95 -5.64 17.62
CA PHE A 104 1.05 -6.86 16.83
C PHE A 104 2.37 -7.58 17.06
N GLN A 105 3.44 -6.97 17.57
CA GLN A 105 4.65 -7.70 17.93
C GLN A 105 4.51 -8.53 19.22
N HIS A 106 3.55 -8.19 20.08
CA HIS A 106 3.43 -8.74 21.44
C HIS A 106 2.21 -9.65 21.66
N ILE A 107 1.30 -9.75 20.68
CA ILE A 107 0.04 -10.51 20.83
C ILE A 107 0.20 -12.01 20.61
N GLY A 108 1.15 -12.45 19.79
CA GLY A 108 1.26 -13.84 19.38
C GLY A 108 2.36 -14.59 20.11
N ASP A 109 2.10 -15.86 20.39
CA ASP A 109 3.10 -16.84 20.81
C ASP A 109 2.95 -18.07 19.91
N GLY A 110 4.01 -18.44 19.19
CA GLY A 110 3.98 -19.57 18.28
C GLY A 110 5.30 -19.82 17.55
N PRO A 111 5.48 -21.02 16.96
CA PRO A 111 6.71 -21.36 16.25
C PRO A 111 6.97 -20.43 15.06
N MET A 112 5.92 -20.00 14.36
CA MET A 112 6.01 -19.01 13.28
C MET A 112 6.18 -17.57 13.78
N TRP A 113 5.90 -17.32 15.07
CA TRP A 113 6.06 -16.02 15.71
C TRP A 113 7.49 -15.82 16.24
N SER A 114 8.12 -16.90 16.73
CA SER A 114 9.44 -16.89 17.37
C SER A 114 10.63 -17.15 16.42
N GLN A 115 10.40 -17.68 15.21
CA GLN A 115 11.48 -17.92 14.25
C GLN A 115 11.96 -16.63 13.58
N GLN A 116 13.24 -16.63 13.21
CA GLN A 116 14.09 -15.54 12.71
C GLN A 116 13.50 -14.57 11.66
N ASN A 117 12.30 -14.81 11.13
CA ASN A 117 11.62 -13.99 10.11
C ASN A 117 10.24 -13.45 10.54
N GLY A 118 9.71 -13.83 11.72
CA GLY A 118 8.40 -13.40 12.21
C GLY A 118 7.24 -13.70 11.25
N ILE A 119 6.02 -13.28 11.62
CA ILE A 119 4.92 -13.17 10.66
C ILE A 119 5.17 -11.93 9.79
N PHE A 120 4.80 -11.93 8.50
CA PHE A 120 4.87 -10.73 7.66
C PHE A 120 4.22 -9.54 8.36
N GLY A 121 5.02 -8.50 8.58
CA GLY A 121 4.63 -7.33 9.33
C GLY A 121 4.62 -7.48 10.84
N ALA A 122 5.34 -8.45 11.42
CA ALA A 122 5.60 -8.53 12.86
C ALA A 122 7.02 -8.08 13.22
N ARG A 123 7.86 -7.78 12.23
CA ARG A 123 9.27 -7.41 12.45
C ARG A 123 9.51 -5.97 12.05
N CYS A 124 9.18 -5.08 12.96
CA CYS A 124 9.44 -3.66 12.86
C CYS A 124 10.64 -3.29 13.72
N ASP A 125 11.64 -2.67 13.11
CA ASP A 125 12.73 -2.03 13.83
C ASP A 125 12.43 -0.53 14.02
N SER A 126 13.10 0.11 14.98
CA SER A 126 13.07 1.57 15.17
C SER A 126 13.46 2.33 13.89
N ASN A 127 14.31 1.70 13.06
CA ASN A 127 14.73 2.22 11.76
C ASN A 127 13.64 2.19 10.68
N ASP A 128 12.54 1.46 10.88
CA ASP A 128 11.47 1.43 9.89
C ASP A 128 10.54 2.65 10.02
N ILE A 129 10.33 3.15 11.25
CA ILE A 129 9.42 4.26 11.56
C ILE A 129 9.55 5.43 10.56
N TRP A 130 10.77 5.93 10.34
CA TRP A 130 10.98 7.06 9.43
C TRP A 130 10.69 6.71 7.96
N ARG A 131 10.93 5.46 7.55
CA ARG A 131 10.69 4.96 6.19
C ARG A 131 9.19 4.89 5.90
N GLN A 132 8.40 4.44 6.88
CA GLN A 132 6.95 4.45 6.77
C GLN A 132 6.38 5.87 6.82
N LEU A 133 6.87 6.73 7.72
CA LEU A 133 6.42 8.12 7.81
C LEU A 133 6.66 8.93 6.54
N LEU A 134 7.80 8.73 5.89
CA LEU A 134 8.16 9.42 4.64
C LEU A 134 7.63 8.74 3.38
N PHE A 135 6.88 7.64 3.51
CA PHE A 135 6.42 6.84 2.36
C PHE A 135 7.57 6.43 1.41
N VAL A 136 8.70 5.99 1.97
CA VAL A 136 9.89 5.52 1.20
C VAL A 136 10.18 4.04 1.43
N SER A 137 9.21 3.31 1.98
CA SER A 137 9.31 1.88 2.28
C SER A 137 9.47 0.98 1.04
N ASN A 138 9.35 1.52 -0.17
CA ASN A 138 9.60 0.81 -1.43
C ASN A 138 11.09 0.78 -1.85
N PHE A 139 11.93 1.68 -1.34
CA PHE A 139 13.36 1.75 -1.70
C PHE A 139 14.25 0.91 -0.78
N PHE A 140 13.74 0.52 0.37
CA PHE A 140 14.46 -0.23 1.38
C PHE A 140 13.75 -1.55 1.65
N PRO A 141 14.48 -2.61 2.05
CA PRO A 141 13.84 -3.81 2.56
C PRO A 141 12.97 -3.44 3.77
N ASN A 142 11.67 -3.72 3.69
CA ASN A 142 10.68 -3.40 4.72
C ASN A 142 10.03 -4.69 5.21
N GLU A 143 10.42 -5.12 6.41
CA GLU A 143 9.90 -6.31 7.08
C GLU A 143 8.68 -6.00 7.97
N CYS A 144 8.50 -4.71 8.33
CA CYS A 144 7.47 -4.21 9.23
C CYS A 144 6.07 -4.14 8.60
N MET A 145 5.99 -3.84 7.30
CA MET A 145 4.71 -3.75 6.59
C MET A 145 4.94 -3.85 5.08
N PRO A 146 5.37 -5.02 4.56
CA PRO A 146 5.81 -5.14 3.17
C PRO A 146 4.70 -4.73 2.23
N TRP A 147 3.45 -5.12 2.47
CA TRP A 147 2.31 -4.78 1.62
C TRP A 147 2.08 -3.27 1.44
N MET A 148 2.65 -2.38 2.27
CA MET A 148 2.47 -0.93 2.07
C MET A 148 3.37 -0.33 0.98
N TRP A 149 4.22 -1.13 0.34
CA TRP A 149 5.07 -0.68 -0.75
C TRP A 149 4.27 0.02 -1.87
N TYR A 150 3.08 -0.50 -2.22
CA TYR A 150 2.26 0.09 -3.28
C TYR A 150 1.62 1.42 -2.85
N LEU A 151 1.36 1.61 -1.55
CA LEU A 151 0.84 2.88 -1.04
C LEU A 151 1.92 3.95 -1.08
N ALA A 152 3.16 3.60 -0.72
CA ALA A 152 4.31 4.47 -0.88
C ALA A 152 4.44 4.94 -2.34
N LEU A 153 4.36 4.02 -3.30
CA LEU A 153 4.37 4.35 -4.74
C LEU A 153 3.22 5.28 -5.16
N ASP A 154 1.98 5.03 -4.73
CA ASP A 154 0.83 5.88 -5.07
C ASP A 154 0.99 7.31 -4.51
N THR A 155 1.60 7.49 -3.34
CA THR A 155 1.91 8.82 -2.81
C THR A 155 3.04 9.51 -3.58
N GLN A 156 4.05 8.76 -4.01
CA GLN A 156 5.19 9.26 -4.78
C GLN A 156 4.78 9.69 -6.19
N PHE A 157 3.99 8.89 -6.90
CA PHE A 157 3.47 9.24 -8.23
C PHE A 157 2.45 10.37 -8.21
N TYR A 158 1.88 10.66 -7.04
CA TYR A 158 0.99 11.79 -6.88
C TYR A 158 1.73 13.10 -6.66
N MET A 159 2.97 13.08 -6.16
CA MET A 159 3.81 14.28 -5.97
C MET A 159 4.39 14.75 -7.30
#